data_AF-I3TLY6-F1
#
_entry.id   AF-I3TLY6-F1
#
_cell.length_a   1.000
_cell.length_b   1.000
_cell.length_c   1.000
_cell.angle_alpha   90.00
_cell.angle_beta   90.00
_cell.angle_gamma   90.00
#
_symmetry.space_group_name_H-M   'P 1'
#
loop_
_entity.id
_entity.type
_entity.pdbx_description
1 polymer ?
#
loop_
_entity_poly.entity_id
_entity_poly.type
_entity_poly.pdbx_seq_one_letter_code
_entity_poly.pdbx_strand_id
1 'polypeptide(L)'
;MIRAGWRPLTAADLDRLNEIADAVHLDFPERAEVPAERLRLFPAGCFAAIADDRMVGYAVTHPWIDRRPPALDSLLGAIPGDADCLYIHDVALLPAARGRGSPDSLWGCWTGWPAIMACRVWH
;
A
#
# COMPACT_ATOMS: atom_id res chain seq x y z
N MET A 1 9.39 21.68 12.43
CA MET A 1 8.61 21.18 11.27
C MET A 1 8.79 19.67 11.23
N ILE A 2 7.71 18.93 11.44
CA ILE A 2 7.72 17.46 11.41
C ILE A 2 7.86 17.06 9.95
N ARG A 3 8.91 16.32 9.59
CA ARG A 3 9.09 15.81 8.22
C ARG A 3 8.33 14.49 8.11
N ALA A 4 7.17 14.52 7.45
CA ALA A 4 6.56 13.30 6.97
C ALA A 4 7.36 12.79 5.76
N GLY A 5 7.66 11.50 5.74
CA GLY A 5 8.43 10.87 4.66
C GLY A 5 7.98 9.44 4.40
N TRP A 6 8.23 8.96 3.18
CA TRP A 6 7.97 7.58 2.80
C TRP A 6 9.29 6.81 2.77
N ARG A 7 9.30 5.60 3.32
CA ARG A 7 10.41 4.65 3.22
C ARG A 7 9.91 3.29 2.76
N PRO A 8 10.78 2.41 2.24
CA PRO A 8 10.39 1.03 1.96
C PRO A 8 9.76 0.37 3.19
N LEU A 9 8.65 -0.34 2.97
CA LEU A 9 8.00 -1.18 3.97
C LEU A 9 8.83 -2.45 4.18
N THR A 10 8.88 -2.94 5.42
CA THR A 10 9.60 -4.16 5.78
C THR A 10 8.69 -5.14 6.50
N ALA A 11 9.11 -6.40 6.62
CA ALA A 11 8.34 -7.41 7.34
C ALA A 11 8.11 -7.03 8.82
N ALA A 12 9.02 -6.26 9.43
CA ALA A 12 8.88 -5.76 10.79
C ALA A 12 7.76 -4.71 10.95
N ASP A 13 7.25 -4.16 9.84
CA ASP A 13 6.19 -3.17 9.86
C ASP A 13 4.79 -3.79 9.71
N LEU A 14 4.69 -5.10 9.44
CA LEU A 14 3.42 -5.75 9.10
C LEU A 14 2.40 -5.72 10.23
N ASP A 15 2.82 -5.93 11.47
CA ASP A 15 1.93 -5.83 12.63
C ASP A 15 1.31 -4.43 12.71
N ARG A 16 2.15 -3.40 12.54
CA ARG A 16 1.71 -2.00 12.58
C ARG A 16 0.85 -1.62 11.37
N LEU A 17 1.12 -2.19 10.21
CA LEU A 17 0.28 -2.04 9.02
C LEU A 17 -1.13 -2.56 9.31
N ASN A 18 -1.25 -3.78 9.82
CA ASN A 18 -2.54 -4.40 10.12
C ASN A 18 -3.33 -3.58 11.16
N GLU A 19 -2.66 -3.08 12.22
CA GLU A 19 -3.31 -2.17 13.19
C GLU A 19 -3.87 -0.90 12.55
N ILE A 20 -3.15 -0.32 11.58
CA ILE A 20 -3.61 0.88 10.86
C ILE A 20 -4.76 0.52 9.92
N ALA A 21 -4.67 -0.63 9.23
CA ALA A 21 -5.72 -1.13 8.35
C ALA A 21 -7.03 -1.32 9.12
N ASP A 22 -6.99 -2.02 10.26
CA ASP A 22 -8.14 -2.24 11.14
C ASP A 22 -8.76 -0.93 11.65
N ALA A 23 -7.93 0.09 11.91
CA ALA A 23 -8.39 1.39 12.37
C ALA A 23 -9.01 2.26 11.26
N VAL A 24 -8.70 1.99 9.99
CA VAL A 24 -9.11 2.80 8.83
C VAL A 24 -10.19 2.12 7.99
N HIS A 25 -10.11 0.80 7.81
CA HIS A 25 -10.94 -0.01 6.92
C HIS A 25 -11.90 -0.92 7.71
N LEU A 26 -12.77 -0.30 8.50
CA LEU A 26 -13.70 -1.01 9.41
C LEU A 26 -14.65 -1.98 8.68
N ASP A 27 -15.00 -1.69 7.42
CA ASP A 27 -15.98 -2.46 6.66
C ASP A 27 -15.36 -3.56 5.76
N PHE A 28 -14.03 -3.60 5.65
CA PHE A 28 -13.32 -4.51 4.73
C PHE A 28 -12.05 -5.09 5.36
N PRO A 29 -12.18 -5.94 6.40
CA PRO A 29 -11.02 -6.59 6.99
C PRO A 29 -10.40 -7.58 6.00
N GLU A 30 -9.09 -7.47 5.80
CA GLU A 30 -8.30 -8.46 5.07
C GLU A 30 -7.44 -9.26 6.05
N ARG A 31 -7.17 -10.52 5.72
CA ARG A 31 -6.30 -11.37 6.54
C ARG A 31 -4.86 -10.85 6.47
N ALA A 32 -4.12 -10.95 7.58
CA ALA A 32 -2.74 -10.48 7.69
C ALA A 32 -1.78 -11.07 6.63
N GLU A 33 -2.10 -12.26 6.11
CA GLU A 33 -1.36 -12.92 5.03
C GLU A 33 -1.43 -12.15 3.71
N VAL A 34 -2.47 -11.36 3.48
CA VAL A 34 -2.68 -10.59 2.26
C VAL A 34 -1.59 -9.53 2.11
N PRO A 35 -1.47 -8.48 2.97
CA PRO A 35 -0.41 -7.49 2.83
C PRO A 35 0.99 -8.09 2.97
N ALA A 36 1.16 -9.15 3.78
CA ALA A 36 2.43 -9.87 3.90
C ALA A 36 2.87 -10.52 2.58
N GLU A 37 1.96 -11.14 1.84
CA GLU A 37 2.26 -11.73 0.54
C GLU A 37 2.59 -10.67 -0.50
N ARG A 38 1.85 -9.54 -0.54
CA ARG A 38 2.15 -8.45 -1.49
C ARG A 38 3.54 -7.89 -1.24
N LEU A 39 3.91 -7.68 0.02
CA LEU A 39 5.25 -7.24 0.39
C LEU A 39 6.33 -8.24 -0.06
N ARG A 40 6.09 -9.54 0.11
CA ARG A 40 7.02 -10.59 -0.33
C ARG A 40 7.16 -10.64 -1.86
N LEU A 41 6.04 -10.52 -2.58
CA LEU A 41 6.01 -10.59 -4.04
C LEU A 41 6.57 -9.33 -4.70
N PHE A 42 6.34 -8.17 -4.09
CA PHE A 42 6.76 -6.89 -4.66
C PHE A 42 7.16 -5.85 -3.61
N PRO A 43 8.32 -6.02 -2.94
CA PRO A 43 8.77 -5.10 -1.91
C PRO A 43 9.07 -3.70 -2.43
N ALA A 44 9.45 -3.57 -3.70
CA ALA A 44 9.78 -2.29 -4.34
C ALA A 44 8.58 -1.34 -4.47
N GLY A 45 7.34 -1.84 -4.37
CA GLY A 45 6.11 -1.06 -4.44
C GLY A 45 5.46 -0.76 -3.09
N CYS A 46 6.03 -1.24 -2.00
CA CYS A 46 5.43 -1.16 -0.68
C CYS A 46 6.18 -0.14 0.19
N PHE A 47 5.45 0.81 0.78
CA PHE A 47 6.03 1.93 1.52
C PHE A 47 5.32 2.17 2.85
N ALA A 48 6.09 2.56 3.86
CA ALA A 48 5.59 3.07 5.13
C ALA A 48 5.67 4.60 5.15
N ALA A 49 4.58 5.25 5.56
CA ALA A 49 4.56 6.68 5.85
C ALA A 49 5.01 6.90 7.30
N ILE A 50 6.09 7.66 7.48
CA ILE A 50 6.69 7.97 8.78
C ILE A 50 6.46 9.45 9.11
N ALA A 51 6.01 9.72 10.34
CA ALA A 51 5.99 11.04 10.94
C ALA A 51 6.43 10.93 12.40
N ASP A 52 7.33 11.81 12.84
CA ASP A 52 7.92 11.77 14.20
C ASP A 52 8.44 10.37 14.60
N ASP A 53 9.18 9.74 13.68
CA ASP A 53 9.74 8.39 13.83
C ASP A 53 8.70 7.27 14.05
N ARG A 54 7.42 7.55 13.79
CA ARG A 54 6.33 6.58 13.90
C ARG A 54 5.70 6.31 12.54
N MET A 55 5.37 5.05 12.31
CA MET A 55 4.53 4.67 11.18
C MET A 55 3.11 5.15 11.40
N VAL A 56 2.67 6.04 10.51
CA VAL A 56 1.36 6.68 10.53
C VAL A 56 0.49 6.29 9.34
N GLY A 57 1.02 5.45 8.45
CA GLY A 57 0.29 4.89 7.34
C GLY A 57 1.19 4.09 6.41
N TYR A 58 0.64 3.65 5.29
CA TYR A 58 1.31 2.79 4.33
C TYR A 58 0.70 2.91 2.94
N ALA A 59 1.43 2.36 1.98
CA ALA A 59 0.95 2.10 0.63
C ALA A 59 1.46 0.73 0.20
N VAL A 60 0.56 -0.16 -0.20
CA VAL A 60 0.86 -1.49 -0.71
C VAL A 60 0.41 -1.54 -2.17
N THR A 61 1.36 -1.87 -3.05
CA THR A 61 1.12 -1.99 -4.48
C THR A 61 1.77 -3.25 -5.02
N HIS A 62 1.35 -3.69 -6.20
CA HIS A 62 1.99 -4.77 -6.92
C HIS A 62 1.75 -4.63 -8.44
N PRO A 63 2.63 -5.18 -9.29
CA PRO A 63 2.36 -5.26 -10.72
C PRO A 63 1.14 -6.15 -10.95
N TRP A 64 0.29 -5.76 -11.90
CA TRP A 64 -0.91 -6.51 -12.22
C TRP A 64 -1.38 -6.24 -13.66
N ILE A 65 -2.53 -6.83 -14.01
CA ILE A 65 -3.19 -6.64 -15.30
C ILE A 65 -4.37 -5.68 -15.15
N ASP A 66 -4.41 -4.65 -15.99
CA ASP A 66 -5.51 -3.67 -16.01
C ASP A 66 -6.90 -4.35 -16.12
N ARG A 67 -7.89 -3.76 -15.44
CA ARG A 67 -9.31 -4.16 -15.42
C ARG A 67 -9.56 -5.59 -14.93
N ARG A 68 -8.58 -6.25 -14.31
CA ARG A 68 -8.72 -7.60 -13.74
C ARG A 68 -8.40 -7.60 -12.25
N PRO A 69 -9.06 -6.80 -11.39
CA PRO A 69 -8.68 -6.70 -9.98
C PRO A 69 -8.62 -8.08 -9.31
N PRO A 70 -7.62 -8.35 -8.44
CA PRO A 70 -7.63 -9.55 -7.61
C PRO A 70 -8.93 -9.64 -6.79
N ALA A 71 -9.35 -10.85 -6.44
CA ALA A 71 -10.47 -11.00 -5.51
C ALA A 71 -10.08 -10.42 -4.13
N LEU A 72 -11.05 -9.79 -3.45
CA LEU A 72 -10.83 -9.26 -2.09
C LEU A 72 -10.41 -10.39 -1.13
N ASP A 73 -9.51 -10.10 -0.20
CA ASP A 73 -9.01 -11.05 0.80
C ASP A 73 -8.47 -12.37 0.19
N SER A 74 -7.83 -12.29 -0.98
CA SER A 74 -7.25 -13.45 -1.66
C SER A 74 -5.74 -13.31 -1.89
N LEU A 75 -5.03 -14.42 -1.82
CA LEU A 75 -3.61 -14.46 -2.17
C LEU A 75 -3.42 -14.44 -3.69
N LEU A 76 -2.44 -13.67 -4.16
CA LEU A 76 -2.06 -13.62 -5.58
C LEU A 76 -1.31 -14.88 -6.01
N GLY A 77 -0.54 -15.48 -5.09
CA GLY A 77 0.39 -16.58 -5.35
C GLY A 77 1.65 -16.15 -6.11
N ALA A 78 1.50 -15.43 -7.22
CA ALA A 78 2.57 -14.87 -8.03
C ALA A 78 2.15 -13.58 -8.75
N ILE A 79 3.13 -12.77 -9.14
CA ILE A 79 2.91 -11.63 -10.03
C ILE A 79 2.81 -12.16 -11.48
N PRO A 80 1.80 -11.74 -12.27
CA PRO A 80 1.68 -12.12 -13.67
C PRO A 80 2.91 -11.68 -14.48
N GLY A 81 3.42 -12.55 -15.35
CA GLY A 81 4.56 -12.21 -16.21
C GLY A 81 4.25 -11.16 -17.28
N ASP A 82 2.97 -10.95 -17.56
CA ASP A 82 2.41 -9.98 -18.51
C ASP A 82 1.76 -8.77 -17.81
N ALA A 83 2.13 -8.49 -16.55
CA ALA A 83 1.65 -7.31 -15.83
C ALA A 83 1.94 -6.02 -16.61
N ASP A 84 0.92 -5.19 -16.80
CA ASP A 84 0.94 -3.97 -17.62
C ASP A 84 0.71 -2.69 -16.80
N CYS A 85 0.37 -2.82 -15.52
CA CYS A 85 0.14 -1.69 -14.62
C CYS A 85 0.69 -1.95 -13.21
N LEU A 86 0.90 -0.86 -12.47
CA LEU A 86 1.07 -0.93 -11.02
C LEU A 86 -0.30 -0.78 -10.35
N TYR A 87 -0.79 -1.85 -9.73
CA TYR A 87 -2.06 -1.87 -9.02
C TYR A 87 -1.86 -1.44 -7.57
N ILE A 88 -2.58 -0.40 -7.15
CA ILE A 88 -2.64 0.03 -5.76
C ILE A 88 -3.62 -0.90 -5.06
N HIS A 89 -3.09 -1.80 -4.24
CA HIS A 89 -3.90 -2.72 -3.47
C HIS A 89 -4.57 -2.00 -2.31
N ASP A 90 -3.78 -1.28 -1.52
CA ASP A 90 -4.28 -0.50 -0.39
C ASP A 90 -3.37 0.69 -0.05
N VAL A 91 -3.97 1.78 0.43
CA VAL A 91 -3.28 2.98 0.92
C VAL A 91 -4.07 3.56 2.08
N ALA A 92 -3.46 3.56 3.25
CA ALA A 92 -4.07 4.09 4.46
C ALA A 92 -3.16 5.10 5.15
N LEU A 93 -3.77 6.17 5.66
CA LEU A 93 -3.14 7.10 6.60
C LEU A 93 -4.06 7.26 7.81
N LEU A 94 -3.48 7.18 9.00
CA LEU A 94 -4.19 7.50 10.24
C LEU A 94 -4.75 8.92 10.19
N PRO A 95 -5.93 9.17 10.79
CA PRO A 95 -6.57 10.49 10.76
C PRO A 95 -5.66 11.65 11.19
N ALA A 96 -4.81 11.43 12.20
CA ALA A 96 -3.88 12.44 12.72
C ALA A 96 -2.79 12.87 11.73
N ALA A 97 -2.50 12.04 10.73
CA ALA A 97 -1.49 12.27 9.69
C ALA A 97 -2.08 12.78 8.37
N ARG A 98 -3.41 12.78 8.21
CA ARG A 98 -4.08 13.33 7.03
C ARG A 98 -3.79 14.83 6.92
N GLY A 99 -3.40 15.29 5.73
CA GLY A 99 -3.01 16.68 5.47
C GLY A 99 -1.60 17.08 5.96
N ARG A 100 -0.82 16.15 6.52
CA ARG A 100 0.57 16.40 6.97
C ARG A 100 1.64 15.76 6.06
N GLY A 101 1.24 14.90 5.13
CA GLY A 101 2.07 14.39 4.04
C GLY A 101 1.45 14.79 2.69
N SER A 102 2.26 15.28 1.75
CA SER A 102 1.75 15.56 0.40
C SER A 102 1.62 14.26 -0.39
N PRO A 103 0.49 13.99 -1.07
CA PRO A 103 0.37 12.91 -2.06
C PRO A 103 1.54 12.89 -3.06
N ASP A 104 2.11 14.07 -3.36
CA ASP A 104 3.26 14.25 -4.26
C ASP A 104 4.49 13.46 -3.81
N SER A 105 4.69 13.29 -2.49
CA SER A 105 5.84 12.56 -1.95
C SER A 105 5.73 11.05 -2.14
N LEU A 106 4.51 10.50 -2.15
CA LEU A 106 4.25 9.09 -2.47
C LEU A 106 4.34 8.85 -3.98
N TRP A 107 3.83 9.78 -4.79
CA TRP A 107 3.94 9.70 -6.25
C TRP A 107 5.40 9.58 -6.72
N GLY A 108 6.31 10.33 -6.08
CA GLY A 108 7.75 10.24 -6.31
C GLY A 108 8.32 8.82 -6.16
N CYS A 109 7.77 8.02 -5.23
CA CYS A 109 8.19 6.63 -4.99
C CYS A 109 7.81 5.67 -6.12
N TRP A 110 6.87 6.04 -7.00
CA TRP A 110 6.39 5.19 -8.10
C TRP A 110 6.78 5.69 -9.51
N THR A 111 7.65 6.70 -9.61
CA THR A 111 8.03 7.40 -10.86
C THR A 111 8.65 6.56 -11.99
N GLY A 112 8.83 5.24 -11.80
CA GLY A 112 9.36 4.32 -12.81
C GLY A 112 8.33 3.44 -13.52
N TRP A 113 7.03 3.54 -13.20
CA TRP A 113 5.99 2.67 -13.76
C TRP A 113 5.15 3.38 -14.84
N PRO A 114 4.83 2.70 -15.96
CA PRO A 114 4.17 3.32 -17.12
C PRO A 114 2.71 3.71 -16.86
N ALA A 115 2.03 3.04 -15.91
CA ALA A 115 0.69 3.36 -15.46
C ALA A 115 0.48 2.94 -14.00
N ILE A 116 -0.20 3.78 -13.22
CA ILE A 116 -0.57 3.52 -11.82
C ILE A 116 -2.09 3.51 -11.72
N MET A 117 -2.66 2.42 -11.21
CA MET A 117 -4.11 2.28 -11.05
C MET A 117 -4.50 2.15 -9.60
N ALA A 118 -5.35 3.06 -9.15
CA ALA A 118 -6.01 2.95 -7.87
C ALA A 118 -7.08 1.84 -7.92
N CYS A 119 -7.13 1.02 -6.87
CA CYS A 119 -8.28 0.18 -6.59
C CYS A 119 -9.54 1.08 -6.57
N ARG A 120 -10.44 0.87 -7.54
CA ARG A 120 -11.74 1.55 -7.65
C ARG A 120 -12.80 0.87 -6.77
N VAL A 121 -12.38 0.24 -5.66
CA VAL A 121 -13.25 -0.50 -4.74
C VAL A 121 -13.42 0.32 -3.46
N TRP A 122 -13.96 1.53 -3.62
CA TRP A 122 -14.53 2.31 -2.52
C TRP A 122 -15.74 3.06 -3.12
N HIS A 123 -16.89 2.37 -3.22
CA HIS A 123 -18.20 2.99 -3.45
C HIS A 123 -18.98 2.96 -2.16
#